data_AF-A0A956R3S1-F1
#
_entry.id   AF-A0A956R3S1-F1
#
_cell.length_a   1.000
_cell.length_b   1.000
_cell.length_c   1.000
_cell.angle_alpha   90.00
_cell.angle_beta   90.00
_cell.angle_gamma   90.00
#
_symmetry.space_group_name_H-M   'P 1'
#
loop_
_entity.id
_entity.type
_entity.pdbx_description
1 polymer ?
#
loop_
_entity_poly.entity_id
_entity_poly.type
_entity_poly.pdbx_seq_one_letter_code
_entity_poly.pdbx_strand_id
1 'polypeptide(L)'
;IAYRALTGELPFGDTHALLRPDGPAPRPSALRPKLLSEHGARELDELVAAMLEVDVGARPETATLVADVLEGAAALPSRALARRGCQSCGAAMPVGQRLCLSCGKLAVQFEHAGDALPPSQRRKLVLRKVKEDGAFMANLRRLCTELSADELPAFNFLVGDARMYSKAERERAIPLPVTLYRNLDEATAKQLAQRFAQHGIAVEVEADDSPAGKDHRLTPKQKRGVGVLAGAGVLMAGVGVMVGSAAGGAVVLPVALGIGAVFSVVGVVVVASLRSANKKRLARWGRSLLKLREAPAALPASDPLVARLAALLQGGLSEDLRVLVSRLALSVQRVVDHRAEQQGAAAEIDLAVSALEPLVAQIEARVRRVSHIDRGLAELDEGRLVRALAASEARGEPPASRVDLLDGLDRLRELEIERAAELTRLAEACDLARRSVELGLRVQEPEAEHERHVRMALQALEG
;
A
#
# COMPACT_ATOMS: atom_id res chain seq x y z
N ILE A 1 14.85 6.23 -30.60
CA ILE A 1 15.40 7.42 -31.31
C ILE A 1 16.45 8.12 -30.46
N ALA A 2 16.10 8.67 -29.29
CA ALA A 2 17.05 9.35 -28.39
C ALA A 2 18.32 8.52 -28.07
N TYR A 3 18.15 7.23 -27.72
CA TYR A 3 19.31 6.32 -27.50
C TYR A 3 20.27 6.28 -28.69
N ARG A 4 19.73 6.17 -29.91
CA ARG A 4 20.53 6.11 -31.14
C ARG A 4 21.18 7.44 -31.46
N ALA A 5 20.53 8.56 -31.17
CA ALA A 5 21.14 9.89 -31.33
C ALA A 5 22.36 10.07 -30.41
N LEU A 6 22.31 9.52 -29.20
CA LEU A 6 23.40 9.64 -28.23
C LEU A 6 24.54 8.63 -28.46
N THR A 7 24.21 7.40 -28.84
CA THR A 7 25.17 6.29 -28.92
C THR A 7 25.61 5.95 -30.34
N GLY A 8 24.83 6.32 -31.37
CA GLY A 8 25.00 5.84 -32.74
C GLY A 8 24.40 4.44 -32.99
N GLU A 9 23.98 3.74 -31.94
CA GLU A 9 23.55 2.34 -32.00
C GLU A 9 22.06 2.16 -31.64
N LEU A 10 21.51 0.99 -31.95
CA LEU A 10 20.18 0.60 -31.48
C LEU A 10 20.29 0.05 -30.04
N PRO A 11 19.34 0.37 -29.15
CA PRO A 11 19.42 -0.03 -27.73
C PRO A 11 19.50 -1.54 -27.53
N PHE A 12 18.90 -2.33 -28.41
CA PHE A 12 18.92 -3.80 -28.35
C PHE A 12 19.57 -4.41 -29.58
N GLY A 13 20.49 -3.69 -30.25
CA GLY A 13 21.07 -4.13 -31.52
C GLY A 13 19.99 -4.41 -32.59
N ASP A 14 20.22 -5.44 -33.41
CA ASP A 14 19.30 -5.89 -34.46
C ASP A 14 18.25 -6.91 -33.98
N THR A 15 18.04 -7.02 -32.67
CA THR A 15 17.12 -8.00 -32.09
C THR A 15 15.66 -7.57 -32.31
N HIS A 16 14.81 -8.50 -32.75
CA HIS A 16 13.38 -8.24 -32.91
C HIS A 16 12.74 -7.85 -31.56
N ALA A 17 11.75 -6.95 -31.57
CA ALA A 17 11.15 -6.40 -30.33
C ALA A 17 10.56 -7.47 -29.39
N LEU A 18 10.12 -8.60 -29.95
CA LEU A 18 9.59 -9.75 -29.21
C LEU A 18 10.66 -10.66 -28.59
N LEU A 19 11.92 -10.50 -28.99
CA LEU A 19 13.08 -11.30 -28.56
C LEU A 19 14.06 -10.47 -27.73
N ARG A 20 13.56 -9.40 -27.11
CA ARG A 20 14.37 -8.54 -26.25
C ARG A 20 14.88 -9.34 -25.06
N PRO A 21 16.18 -9.24 -24.71
CA PRO A 21 16.72 -9.90 -23.53
C PRO A 21 16.06 -9.41 -22.25
N ASP A 22 15.78 -10.35 -21.34
CA ASP A 22 15.26 -10.05 -20.00
C ASP A 22 16.30 -9.24 -19.20
N GLY A 23 15.89 -8.08 -18.69
CA GLY A 23 16.77 -7.22 -17.91
C GLY A 23 16.41 -5.74 -17.97
N PRO A 24 17.14 -4.90 -17.20
CA PRO A 24 16.92 -3.46 -17.19
C PRO A 24 17.21 -2.85 -18.57
N ALA A 25 16.54 -1.75 -18.88
CA ALA A 25 16.81 -1.02 -20.11
C ALA A 25 18.29 -0.57 -20.20
N PRO A 26 18.93 -0.72 -21.37
CA PRO A 26 20.31 -0.33 -21.59
C PRO A 26 20.45 1.18 -21.47
N ARG A 27 21.56 1.61 -20.87
CA ARG A 27 21.87 3.01 -20.64
C ARG A 27 22.86 3.52 -21.70
N PRO A 28 22.64 4.70 -22.29
CA PRO A 28 23.63 5.35 -23.17
C PRO A 28 25.06 5.38 -22.60
N SER A 29 25.18 5.59 -21.28
CA SER A 29 26.46 5.64 -20.58
C SER A 29 27.27 4.34 -20.62
N ALA A 30 26.62 3.19 -20.84
CA ALA A 30 27.30 1.91 -21.00
C ALA A 30 28.17 1.87 -22.27
N LEU A 31 27.75 2.56 -23.33
CA LEU A 31 28.48 2.65 -24.60
C LEU A 31 29.33 3.92 -24.70
N ARG A 32 28.90 5.03 -24.07
CA ARG A 32 29.64 6.29 -24.04
C ARG A 32 29.82 6.78 -22.60
N PRO A 33 30.80 6.24 -21.85
CA PRO A 33 31.02 6.59 -20.44
C PRO A 33 31.29 8.08 -20.20
N LYS A 34 31.84 8.78 -21.20
CA LYS A 34 32.10 10.23 -21.16
C LYS A 34 30.83 11.09 -21.07
N LEU A 35 29.65 10.54 -21.40
CA LEU A 35 28.39 11.23 -21.15
C LEU A 35 28.28 11.60 -19.67
N LEU A 36 28.58 10.68 -18.74
CA LEU A 36 28.42 10.92 -17.30
C LEU A 36 29.33 12.02 -16.71
N SER A 37 30.36 12.48 -17.45
CA SER A 37 31.23 13.58 -17.01
C SER A 37 30.72 14.97 -17.40
N GLU A 38 29.65 15.07 -18.19
CA GLU A 38 29.05 16.33 -18.62
C GLU A 38 27.86 16.70 -17.70
N HIS A 39 27.68 18.00 -17.42
CA HIS A 39 26.56 18.47 -16.58
C HIS A 39 25.21 18.15 -17.27
N GLY A 40 24.27 17.52 -16.55
CA GLY A 40 22.94 17.14 -17.06
C GLY A 40 22.85 15.78 -17.77
N ALA A 41 23.99 15.10 -17.95
CA ALA A 41 24.03 13.86 -18.73
C ALA A 41 23.59 12.62 -17.94
N ARG A 42 23.56 12.69 -16.60
CA ARG A 42 23.05 11.61 -15.76
C ARG A 42 21.53 11.53 -15.86
N GLU A 43 20.87 12.68 -15.86
CA GLU A 43 19.44 12.86 -16.04
C GLU A 43 19.03 12.39 -17.44
N LEU A 44 19.81 12.72 -18.47
CA LEU A 44 19.59 12.25 -19.84
C LEU A 44 19.74 10.72 -19.97
N ASP A 45 20.74 10.13 -19.30
CA ASP A 45 20.96 8.69 -19.26
C ASP A 45 19.78 7.94 -18.59
N GLU A 46 19.26 8.51 -17.49
CA GLU A 46 18.07 8.00 -16.79
C GLU A 46 16.79 8.18 -17.63
N LEU A 47 16.64 9.29 -18.37
CA LEU A 47 15.48 9.57 -19.23
C LEU A 47 15.35 8.53 -20.31
N VAL A 48 16.46 8.29 -21.00
CA VAL A 48 16.51 7.37 -22.13
C VAL A 48 16.29 5.93 -21.65
N ALA A 49 16.85 5.54 -20.50
CA ALA A 49 16.57 4.23 -19.91
C ALA A 49 15.09 4.07 -19.54
N ALA A 50 14.49 5.08 -18.90
CA ALA A 50 13.07 5.06 -18.53
C ALA A 50 12.14 4.97 -19.75
N MET A 51 12.43 5.72 -20.82
CA MET A 51 11.68 5.63 -22.09
C MET A 51 11.75 4.25 -22.75
N LEU A 52 12.83 3.51 -22.50
CA LEU A 52 13.06 2.17 -23.05
C LEU A 52 12.53 1.05 -22.15
N GLU A 53 11.88 1.35 -21.02
CA GLU A 53 11.40 0.30 -20.12
C GLU A 53 10.33 -0.60 -20.75
N VAL A 54 10.33 -1.88 -20.37
CA VAL A 54 9.32 -2.83 -20.85
C VAL A 54 7.97 -2.55 -20.19
N ASP A 55 7.98 -2.26 -18.88
CA ASP A 55 6.79 -1.79 -18.16
C ASP A 55 6.43 -0.39 -18.64
N VAL A 56 5.29 -0.27 -19.31
CA VAL A 56 4.74 1.00 -19.80
C VAL A 56 4.56 2.00 -18.66
N GLY A 57 4.24 1.51 -17.45
CA GLY A 57 4.06 2.36 -16.27
C GLY A 57 5.37 2.85 -15.63
N ALA A 58 6.53 2.33 -16.08
CA ALA A 58 7.85 2.84 -15.69
C ALA A 58 8.39 3.89 -16.68
N ARG A 59 7.71 4.10 -17.82
CA ARG A 59 8.05 5.13 -18.81
C ARG A 59 7.51 6.49 -18.36
N PRO A 60 8.11 7.61 -18.83
CA PRO A 60 7.53 8.94 -18.66
C PRO A 60 6.08 8.98 -19.18
N GLU A 61 5.17 9.55 -18.39
CA GLU A 61 3.72 9.49 -18.67
C GLU A 61 3.31 10.30 -19.91
N THR A 62 4.05 11.36 -20.24
CA THR A 62 3.73 12.28 -21.34
C THR A 62 4.98 12.70 -22.11
N ALA A 63 4.80 13.05 -23.38
CA ALA A 63 5.86 13.66 -24.19
C ALA A 63 6.27 15.05 -23.65
N THR A 64 5.35 15.77 -23.02
CA THR A 64 5.62 17.06 -22.36
C THR A 64 6.63 16.89 -21.24
N LEU A 65 6.46 15.90 -20.35
CA LEU A 65 7.43 15.62 -19.30
C LEU A 65 8.83 15.30 -19.86
N VAL A 66 8.89 14.61 -21.00
CA VAL A 66 10.17 14.35 -21.69
C VAL A 66 10.80 15.65 -22.18
N ALA A 67 10.00 16.57 -22.75
CA ALA A 67 10.47 17.88 -23.19
C ALA A 67 10.96 18.74 -22.02
N ASP A 68 10.17 18.83 -20.95
CA ASP A 68 10.49 19.63 -19.76
C ASP A 68 11.80 19.14 -19.09
N VAL A 69 12.03 17.82 -19.07
CA VAL A 69 13.30 17.24 -18.58
C VAL A 69 14.48 17.59 -19.48
N LEU A 70 14.29 17.56 -20.81
CA LEU A 70 15.34 17.93 -21.76
C LEU A 70 15.70 19.41 -21.73
N GLU A 71 14.73 20.26 -21.40
CA GLU A 71 14.91 21.72 -21.22
C GLU A 71 15.51 22.07 -19.85
N GLY A 72 15.66 21.09 -18.95
CA GLY A 72 16.11 21.30 -17.58
C GLY A 72 15.06 21.97 -16.68
N ALA A 73 13.84 22.15 -17.17
CA ALA A 73 12.70 22.72 -16.44
C ALA A 73 12.05 21.71 -15.48
N ALA A 74 12.34 20.41 -15.64
CA ALA A 74 11.90 19.37 -14.73
C ALA A 74 13.02 18.35 -14.47
N ALA A 75 13.05 17.78 -13.26
CA ALA A 75 13.85 16.58 -13.01
C ALA A 75 13.03 15.34 -13.33
N LEU A 76 13.67 14.29 -13.85
CA LEU A 76 13.06 12.97 -13.80
C LEU A 76 12.76 12.63 -12.35
N PRO A 77 11.56 12.13 -12.03
CA PRO A 77 11.33 11.56 -10.72
C PRO A 77 12.38 10.47 -10.51
N SER A 78 13.28 10.70 -9.56
CA SER A 78 14.44 9.85 -9.27
C SER A 78 13.98 8.43 -9.01
N ARG A 79 14.17 7.56 -10.01
CA ARG A 79 13.55 6.22 -10.14
C ARG A 79 12.03 6.29 -10.20
N ALA A 80 11.44 5.47 -11.09
CA ALA A 80 10.01 5.14 -11.13
C ALA A 80 9.41 5.26 -9.73
N LEU A 81 8.59 6.31 -9.51
CA LEU A 81 8.02 6.65 -8.19
C LEU A 81 7.72 5.35 -7.46
N ALA A 82 8.48 5.07 -6.39
CA ALA A 82 8.54 3.73 -5.80
C ALA A 82 7.12 3.16 -5.76
N ARG A 83 6.83 2.10 -6.52
CA ARG A 83 5.44 1.65 -6.65
C ARG A 83 5.10 0.75 -5.49
N ARG A 84 3.93 0.96 -4.89
CA ARG A 84 3.36 0.04 -3.91
C ARG A 84 1.94 -0.32 -4.29
N GLY A 85 1.53 -1.54 -3.91
CA GLY A 85 0.18 -2.00 -4.16
C GLY A 85 -0.86 -1.20 -3.35
N CYS A 86 -2.04 -1.05 -3.94
CA CYS A 86 -3.22 -0.59 -3.23
C CYS A 86 -3.61 -1.58 -2.13
N GLN A 87 -3.82 -1.10 -0.90
CA GLN A 87 -4.27 -1.94 0.21
C GLN A 87 -5.71 -2.46 0.05
N SER A 88 -6.44 -2.05 -1.00
CA SER A 88 -7.71 -2.66 -1.38
C SER A 88 -7.54 -3.70 -2.47
N CYS A 89 -7.10 -3.31 -3.67
CA CYS A 89 -7.13 -4.17 -4.86
C CYS A 89 -5.76 -4.72 -5.28
N GLY A 90 -4.66 -4.30 -4.65
CA GLY A 90 -3.30 -4.74 -4.98
C GLY A 90 -2.67 -4.05 -6.20
N ALA A 91 -3.41 -3.22 -6.94
CA ALA A 91 -2.88 -2.50 -8.10
C ALA A 91 -1.65 -1.66 -7.73
N ALA A 92 -0.61 -1.71 -8.57
CA ALA A 92 0.62 -0.95 -8.36
C ALA A 92 0.38 0.55 -8.55
N MET A 93 0.82 1.35 -7.58
CA MET A 93 0.64 2.80 -7.58
C MET A 93 1.92 3.50 -7.13
N PRO A 94 2.25 4.67 -7.68
CA PRO A 94 3.22 5.59 -7.11
C PRO A 94 3.08 5.75 -5.58
N VAL A 95 4.19 5.66 -4.85
CA VAL A 95 4.23 6.05 -3.43
C VAL A 95 3.82 7.52 -3.29
N GLY A 96 3.02 7.82 -2.27
CA GLY A 96 2.42 9.14 -2.05
C GLY A 96 1.02 9.30 -2.66
N GLN A 97 0.66 8.48 -3.64
CA GLN A 97 -0.69 8.50 -4.22
C GLN A 97 -1.74 8.07 -3.17
N ARG A 98 -2.77 8.90 -2.96
CA ARG A 98 -3.80 8.69 -1.93
C ARG A 98 -4.96 7.88 -2.45
N LEU A 99 -5.36 8.08 -3.70
CA LEU A 99 -6.47 7.36 -4.34
C LEU A 99 -5.96 6.30 -5.32
N CYS A 100 -6.47 5.08 -5.23
CA CYS A 100 -6.19 4.05 -6.23
C CYS A 100 -7.00 4.27 -7.50
N LEU A 101 -6.32 4.44 -8.64
CA LEU A 101 -6.99 4.63 -9.95
C LEU A 101 -7.70 3.39 -10.46
N SER A 102 -7.25 2.21 -10.01
CA SER A 102 -7.84 0.94 -10.45
C SER A 102 -9.15 0.62 -9.74
N CYS A 103 -9.28 0.97 -8.45
CA CYS A 103 -10.47 0.63 -7.66
C CYS A 103 -11.21 1.82 -7.03
N GLY A 104 -10.71 3.04 -7.20
CA GLY A 104 -11.33 4.26 -6.65
C GLY A 104 -11.33 4.34 -5.13
N LYS A 105 -10.59 3.49 -4.41
CA LYS A 105 -10.51 3.52 -2.95
C LYS A 105 -9.19 4.12 -2.49
N LEU A 106 -9.13 4.52 -1.21
CA LEU A 106 -7.88 4.98 -0.61
C LEU A 106 -6.78 3.91 -0.73
N ALA A 107 -5.60 4.36 -1.09
CA ALA A 107 -4.40 3.57 -1.26
C ALA A 107 -3.99 2.90 0.06
N VAL A 108 -4.11 3.64 1.16
CA VAL A 108 -3.93 3.17 2.54
C VAL A 108 -5.31 3.13 3.19
N GLN A 109 -5.71 1.96 3.67
CA GLN A 109 -7.00 1.75 4.35
C GLN A 109 -6.81 1.34 5.81
N PHE A 110 -5.67 0.73 6.12
CA PHE A 110 -5.38 0.19 7.43
C PHE A 110 -4.44 1.14 8.16
N GLU A 111 -4.90 1.64 9.30
CA GLU A 111 -4.14 2.52 10.17
C GLU A 111 -3.88 1.84 11.51
N HIS A 112 -2.86 2.31 12.22
CA HIS A 112 -2.71 1.95 13.63
C HIS A 112 -3.79 2.67 14.44
N ALA A 113 -4.28 2.00 15.48
CA ALA A 113 -5.12 2.61 16.49
C ALA A 113 -4.41 3.83 17.08
N GLY A 114 -5.05 4.99 16.94
CA GLY A 114 -4.56 6.23 17.52
C GLY A 114 -4.52 6.20 19.05
N ASP A 115 -3.90 7.23 19.63
CA ASP A 115 -3.71 7.34 21.08
C ASP A 115 -5.02 7.46 21.87
N ALA A 116 -6.11 7.86 21.21
CA ALA A 116 -7.45 7.87 21.78
C ALA A 116 -7.95 6.47 22.19
N LEU A 117 -7.47 5.40 21.54
CA LEU A 117 -7.94 4.04 21.84
C LEU A 117 -7.13 3.43 23.01
N PRO A 118 -7.80 3.06 24.12
CA PRO A 118 -7.13 2.48 25.28
C PRO A 118 -6.36 1.20 24.93
N PRO A 119 -5.18 0.95 25.54
CA PRO A 119 -4.39 -0.26 25.26
C PRO A 119 -5.14 -1.58 25.43
N SER A 120 -6.14 -1.65 26.33
CA SER A 120 -6.98 -2.84 26.53
C SER A 120 -7.89 -3.19 25.36
N GLN A 121 -8.19 -2.21 24.50
CA GLN A 121 -9.05 -2.40 23.33
C GLN A 121 -8.22 -2.62 22.06
N ARG A 122 -6.91 -2.34 22.10
CA ARG A 122 -6.00 -2.60 20.99
C ARG A 122 -5.89 -4.10 20.72
N ARG A 123 -5.69 -4.43 19.46
CA ARG A 123 -5.53 -5.78 18.93
C ARG A 123 -4.18 -5.91 18.23
N LYS A 124 -3.74 -7.15 18.08
CA LYS A 124 -2.55 -7.52 17.33
C LYS A 124 -2.86 -8.70 16.40
N LEU A 125 -2.14 -8.78 15.29
CA LEU A 125 -2.28 -9.83 14.29
C LEU A 125 -1.14 -10.83 14.46
N VAL A 126 -1.47 -12.08 14.78
CA VAL A 126 -0.49 -13.13 15.12
C VAL A 126 -0.51 -14.24 14.09
N LEU A 127 0.66 -14.54 13.52
CA LEU A 127 0.88 -15.69 12.65
C LEU A 127 1.40 -16.86 13.49
N ARG A 128 0.58 -17.91 13.63
CA ARG A 128 0.94 -19.09 14.45
C ARG A 128 1.60 -20.23 13.68
N LYS A 129 1.22 -20.39 12.42
CA LYS A 129 1.67 -21.50 11.57
C LYS A 129 2.03 -20.96 10.20
N VAL A 130 3.09 -21.52 9.63
CA VAL A 130 3.59 -21.23 8.28
C VAL A 130 3.71 -22.57 7.56
N LYS A 131 3.34 -22.58 6.27
CA LYS A 131 3.60 -23.73 5.39
C LYS A 131 4.92 -23.48 4.66
N GLU A 132 5.76 -24.50 4.54
CA GLU A 132 6.95 -24.50 3.67
C GLU A 132 6.56 -24.68 2.21
N ASP A 133 5.71 -23.79 1.71
CA ASP A 133 5.24 -23.77 0.33
C ASP A 133 5.67 -22.43 -0.30
N GLY A 134 6.27 -22.52 -1.49
CA GLY A 134 6.70 -21.34 -2.24
C GLY A 134 5.54 -20.39 -2.55
N ALA A 135 4.34 -20.92 -2.85
CA ALA A 135 3.16 -20.11 -3.10
C ALA A 135 2.69 -19.38 -1.83
N PHE A 136 2.71 -20.06 -0.68
CA PHE A 136 2.41 -19.46 0.63
C PHE A 136 3.36 -18.29 0.93
N MET A 137 4.67 -18.51 0.78
CA MET A 137 5.68 -17.50 1.07
C MET A 137 5.61 -16.31 0.09
N ALA A 138 5.35 -16.56 -1.19
CA ALA A 138 5.13 -15.51 -2.19
C ALA A 138 3.91 -14.65 -1.84
N ASN A 139 2.80 -15.26 -1.44
CA ASN A 139 1.59 -14.55 -1.02
C ASN A 139 1.81 -13.72 0.24
N LEU A 140 2.49 -14.29 1.25
CA LEU A 140 2.82 -13.59 2.48
C LEU A 140 3.72 -12.38 2.19
N ARG A 141 4.76 -12.57 1.37
CA ARG A 141 5.67 -11.48 0.97
C ARG A 141 4.93 -10.39 0.20
N ARG A 142 4.12 -10.74 -0.78
CA ARG A 142 3.30 -9.77 -1.54
C ARG A 142 2.42 -8.94 -0.60
N LEU A 143 1.61 -9.59 0.24
CA LEU A 143 0.72 -8.89 1.17
C LEU A 143 1.48 -8.00 2.16
N CYS A 144 2.56 -8.51 2.75
CA CYS A 144 3.36 -7.71 3.67
C CYS A 144 4.04 -6.52 2.96
N THR A 145 4.42 -6.63 1.69
CA THR A 145 5.00 -5.51 0.91
C THR A 145 3.96 -4.42 0.66
N GLU A 146 2.72 -4.80 0.38
CA GLU A 146 1.60 -3.86 0.17
C GLU A 146 1.22 -3.12 1.45
N LEU A 147 1.27 -3.82 2.59
CA LEU A 147 0.79 -3.32 3.88
C LEU A 147 1.86 -2.61 4.69
N SER A 148 3.14 -2.98 4.57
CA SER A 148 4.20 -2.48 5.45
C SER A 148 4.77 -1.15 4.98
N ALA A 149 5.23 -0.30 5.91
CA ALA A 149 5.96 0.93 5.61
C ALA A 149 7.41 0.63 5.19
N ASP A 150 8.09 -0.21 5.99
CA ASP A 150 9.52 -0.49 5.84
C ASP A 150 9.80 -1.61 4.83
N GLU A 151 11.09 -1.77 4.46
CA GLU A 151 11.55 -2.95 3.72
C GLU A 151 11.29 -4.23 4.52
N LEU A 152 10.84 -5.27 3.83
CA LEU A 152 10.54 -6.52 4.49
C LEU A 152 11.81 -7.24 4.93
N PRO A 153 11.88 -7.74 6.18
CA PRO A 153 12.94 -8.64 6.58
C PRO A 153 12.85 -9.96 5.79
N ALA A 154 13.96 -10.69 5.73
CA ALA A 154 13.93 -12.06 5.22
C ALA A 154 13.02 -12.93 6.11
N PHE A 155 11.99 -13.52 5.53
CA PHE A 155 11.01 -14.36 6.23
C PHE A 155 11.55 -15.78 6.48
N ASN A 156 12.59 -15.87 7.31
CA ASN A 156 13.22 -17.12 7.70
C ASN A 156 12.49 -17.71 8.92
N PHE A 157 11.27 -18.24 8.74
CA PHE A 157 10.51 -18.81 9.86
C PHE A 157 11.08 -20.17 10.30
N LEU A 158 11.08 -20.44 11.61
CA LEU A 158 11.31 -21.79 12.13
C LEU A 158 10.04 -22.62 11.98
N VAL A 159 10.02 -23.55 11.03
CA VAL A 159 8.90 -24.48 10.82
C VAL A 159 9.27 -25.86 11.39
N GLY A 160 8.36 -26.48 12.14
CA GLY A 160 8.62 -27.77 12.79
C GLY A 160 9.35 -27.66 14.14
N ASP A 161 10.12 -28.70 14.51
CA ASP A 161 10.85 -28.72 15.78
C ASP A 161 12.13 -27.89 15.69
N ALA A 162 12.23 -26.86 16.53
CA ALA A 162 13.39 -25.98 16.62
C ALA A 162 14.71 -26.74 16.87
N ARG A 163 14.67 -27.94 17.44
CA ARG A 163 15.88 -28.77 17.70
C ARG A 163 16.55 -29.28 16.44
N MET A 164 15.84 -29.34 15.32
CA MET A 164 16.39 -29.76 14.03
C MET A 164 17.28 -28.69 13.39
N TYR A 165 17.26 -27.47 13.91
CA TYR A 165 18.01 -26.34 13.38
C TYR A 165 19.30 -26.10 14.15
N SER A 166 20.34 -25.69 13.42
CA SER A 166 21.60 -25.30 14.02
C SER A 166 21.42 -24.11 14.98
N LYS A 167 22.39 -23.89 15.87
CA LYS A 167 22.33 -22.74 16.79
C LYS A 167 22.35 -21.41 16.02
N ALA A 168 23.13 -21.33 14.94
CA ALA A 168 23.23 -20.13 14.10
C ALA A 168 21.93 -19.83 13.35
N GLU A 169 21.25 -20.85 12.82
CA GLU A 169 19.94 -20.68 12.16
C GLU A 169 18.87 -20.24 13.16
N ARG A 170 18.82 -20.87 14.35
CA ARG A 170 17.88 -20.48 15.41
C ARG A 170 18.04 -19.04 15.88
N GLU A 171 19.24 -18.48 15.78
CA GLU A 171 19.51 -17.08 16.13
C GLU A 171 19.03 -16.10 15.06
N ARG A 172 19.07 -16.49 13.77
CA ARG A 172 18.63 -15.67 12.63
C ARG A 172 17.16 -15.86 12.26
N ALA A 173 16.58 -16.99 12.62
CA ALA A 173 15.24 -17.37 12.22
C ALA A 173 14.16 -16.74 13.13
N ILE A 174 12.99 -16.51 12.54
CA ILE A 174 11.82 -15.91 13.18
C ILE A 174 11.02 -17.03 13.84
N PRO A 175 10.94 -17.08 15.19
CA PRO A 175 10.18 -18.13 15.87
C PRO A 175 8.68 -17.90 15.74
N LEU A 176 7.93 -19.00 15.59
CA LEU A 176 6.46 -18.99 15.66
C LEU A 176 5.99 -19.28 17.09
N PRO A 177 4.88 -18.69 17.55
CA PRO A 177 4.07 -17.68 16.87
C PRO A 177 4.75 -16.31 16.81
N VAL A 178 4.51 -15.55 15.74
CA VAL A 178 5.06 -14.20 15.53
C VAL A 178 3.94 -13.17 15.41
N THR A 179 4.14 -12.00 16.01
CA THR A 179 3.21 -10.87 15.86
C THR A 179 3.58 -10.08 14.59
N LEU A 180 2.73 -10.08 13.57
CA LEU A 180 2.97 -9.34 12.33
C LEU A 180 2.78 -7.84 12.54
N TYR A 181 1.59 -7.45 13.02
CA TYR A 181 1.20 -6.05 13.28
C TYR A 181 0.63 -5.91 14.70
N ARG A 182 0.82 -4.75 15.33
CA ARG A 182 0.33 -4.40 16.68
C ARG A 182 -0.41 -3.07 16.64
N ASN A 183 -1.00 -2.68 17.77
CA ASN A 183 -1.75 -1.43 17.91
C ASN A 183 -2.84 -1.28 16.84
N LEU A 184 -3.63 -2.33 16.60
CA LEU A 184 -4.75 -2.26 15.66
C LEU A 184 -6.04 -2.01 16.43
N ASP A 185 -6.99 -1.30 15.83
CA ASP A 185 -8.37 -1.35 16.31
C ASP A 185 -9.00 -2.71 15.95
N GLU A 186 -10.17 -3.02 16.53
CA GLU A 186 -10.82 -4.31 16.30
C GLU A 186 -11.34 -4.49 14.87
N ALA A 187 -11.82 -3.43 14.22
CA ALA A 187 -12.33 -3.49 12.85
C ALA A 187 -11.19 -3.71 11.85
N THR A 188 -10.12 -2.93 11.96
CA THR A 188 -8.89 -3.03 11.17
C THR A 188 -8.25 -4.40 11.33
N ALA A 189 -8.15 -4.92 12.55
CA ALA A 189 -7.59 -6.25 12.79
C ALA A 189 -8.42 -7.37 12.13
N LYS A 190 -9.76 -7.28 12.18
CA LYS A 190 -10.65 -8.25 11.52
C LYS A 190 -10.54 -8.17 10.00
N GLN A 191 -10.52 -6.96 9.43
CA GLN A 191 -10.39 -6.77 7.98
C GLN A 191 -9.03 -7.26 7.47
N LEU A 192 -7.93 -6.97 8.19
CA LEU A 192 -6.62 -7.52 7.88
C LEU A 192 -6.64 -9.05 7.96
N ALA A 193 -7.18 -9.64 9.03
CA ALA A 193 -7.28 -11.09 9.15
C ALA A 193 -8.06 -11.72 7.98
N GLN A 194 -9.17 -11.12 7.57
CA GLN A 194 -9.95 -11.54 6.41
C GLN A 194 -9.13 -11.45 5.11
N ARG A 195 -8.38 -10.36 4.90
CA ARG A 195 -7.51 -10.19 3.73
C ARG A 195 -6.43 -11.27 3.69
N PHE A 196 -5.73 -11.54 4.80
CA PHE A 196 -4.75 -12.62 4.87
C PHE A 196 -5.39 -13.99 4.57
N ALA A 197 -6.59 -14.25 5.09
CA ALA A 197 -7.32 -15.49 4.84
C ALA A 197 -7.71 -15.68 3.36
N GLN A 198 -8.11 -14.60 2.66
CA GLN A 198 -8.39 -14.63 1.21
C GLN A 198 -7.17 -15.06 0.37
N HIS A 199 -5.96 -14.86 0.88
CA HIS A 199 -4.72 -15.31 0.25
C HIS A 199 -4.16 -16.62 0.84
N GLY A 200 -4.98 -17.37 1.59
CA GLY A 200 -4.62 -18.67 2.15
C GLY A 200 -3.71 -18.61 3.39
N ILE A 201 -3.63 -17.46 4.06
CA ILE A 201 -2.76 -17.25 5.23
C ILE A 201 -3.64 -17.14 6.48
N ALA A 202 -3.54 -18.14 7.37
CA ALA A 202 -4.26 -18.14 8.62
C ALA A 202 -3.55 -17.29 9.68
N VAL A 203 -4.17 -16.18 10.07
CA VAL A 203 -3.71 -15.29 11.15
C VAL A 203 -4.79 -15.19 12.22
N GLU A 204 -4.37 -15.04 13.48
CA GLU A 204 -5.27 -14.85 14.61
C GLU A 204 -5.24 -13.41 15.10
N VAL A 205 -6.41 -12.89 15.46
CA VAL A 205 -6.56 -11.59 16.12
C VAL A 205 -6.55 -11.83 17.63
N GLU A 206 -5.57 -11.25 18.32
CA GLU A 206 -5.45 -11.33 19.77
C GLU A 206 -5.55 -9.94 20.40
N ALA A 207 -5.87 -9.88 21.69
CA ALA A 207 -5.74 -8.64 22.46
C ALA A 207 -4.27 -8.20 22.50
N ASP A 208 -4.02 -6.91 22.32
CA ASP A 208 -2.66 -6.38 22.40
C ASP A 208 -2.28 -6.15 23.86
N ASP A 209 -1.80 -7.21 24.51
CA ASP A 209 -1.31 -7.16 25.89
C ASP A 209 0.06 -6.46 26.02
N SER A 210 0.34 -5.48 25.15
CA SER A 210 1.52 -4.62 25.21
C SER A 210 1.73 -4.12 26.64
N PRO A 211 2.88 -4.39 27.27
CA PRO A 211 3.19 -3.96 28.64
C PRO A 211 3.59 -2.48 28.68
N ALA A 212 2.96 -1.63 27.86
CA ALA A 212 3.08 -0.19 27.97
C ALA A 212 2.34 0.25 29.24
N GLY A 213 3.02 0.17 30.39
CA GLY A 213 2.56 0.72 31.66
C GLY A 213 1.91 -0.25 32.66
N LYS A 214 1.88 -1.57 32.41
CA LYS A 214 1.42 -2.54 33.42
C LYS A 214 2.58 -3.26 34.07
N ASP A 215 2.79 -2.98 35.36
CA ASP A 215 3.63 -3.74 36.27
C ASP A 215 3.50 -5.24 36.01
N HIS A 216 4.64 -5.94 35.98
CA HIS A 216 4.79 -7.36 35.72
C HIS A 216 4.04 -8.26 36.73
N ARG A 217 2.71 -8.23 36.70
CA ARG A 217 1.86 -9.10 37.51
C ARG A 217 1.99 -10.51 36.95
N LEU A 218 2.52 -11.40 37.79
CA LEU A 218 2.64 -12.82 37.51
C LEU A 218 1.30 -13.39 37.04
N THR A 219 1.33 -14.25 36.02
CA THR A 219 0.12 -14.93 35.53
C THR A 219 -0.54 -15.75 36.67
N PRO A 220 -1.86 -16.00 36.64
CA PRO A 220 -2.55 -16.70 37.73
C PRO A 220 -1.97 -18.08 38.04
N LYS A 221 -1.49 -18.80 37.00
CA LYS A 221 -0.81 -20.09 37.14
C LYS A 221 0.56 -19.96 37.80
N GLN A 222 1.31 -18.90 37.49
CA GLN A 222 2.59 -18.59 38.15
C GLN A 222 2.39 -18.16 39.60
N LYS A 223 1.33 -17.40 39.91
CA LYS A 223 0.96 -17.07 41.30
C LYS A 223 0.67 -18.32 42.12
N ARG A 224 -0.05 -19.31 41.55
CA ARG A 224 -0.30 -20.60 42.21
C ARG A 224 0.98 -21.41 42.41
N GLY A 225 1.86 -21.49 41.42
CA GLY A 225 3.14 -22.20 41.55
C GLY A 225 4.07 -21.60 42.60
N VAL A 226 4.16 -20.26 42.65
CA VAL A 226 4.93 -19.55 43.69
C VAL A 226 4.27 -19.72 45.07
N GLY A 227 2.93 -19.68 45.15
CA GLY A 227 2.20 -19.93 46.39
C GLY A 227 2.40 -21.34 46.95
N VAL A 228 2.47 -22.36 46.09
CA VAL A 228 2.72 -23.75 46.51
C VAL A 228 4.16 -23.96 46.98
N LEU A 229 5.16 -23.41 46.27
CA LEU A 229 6.56 -23.50 46.68
C LEU A 229 6.86 -22.70 47.96
N ALA A 230 6.28 -21.50 48.09
CA ALA A 230 6.39 -20.71 49.32
C ALA A 230 5.64 -21.37 50.50
N GLY A 231 4.45 -21.92 50.24
CA GLY A 231 3.65 -22.64 51.24
C GLY A 231 4.32 -23.93 51.74
N ALA A 232 4.98 -24.69 50.87
CA ALA A 232 5.74 -25.88 51.24
C ALA A 232 6.97 -25.54 52.11
N GLY A 233 7.65 -24.43 51.82
CA GLY A 233 8.77 -23.95 52.65
C GLY A 233 8.35 -23.55 54.06
N VAL A 234 7.20 -22.89 54.21
CA VAL A 234 6.65 -22.49 55.52
C VAL A 234 6.15 -23.71 56.31
N LEU A 235 5.50 -24.68 55.64
CA LEU A 235 5.04 -25.92 56.29
C LEU A 235 6.21 -26.78 56.78
N MET A 236 7.29 -26.93 56.00
CA MET A 236 8.47 -27.69 56.43
C MET A 236 9.23 -27.01 57.57
N ALA A 237 9.30 -25.68 57.58
CA ALA A 237 9.85 -24.91 58.71
C ALA A 237 8.98 -25.03 59.97
N GLY A 238 7.65 -24.99 59.83
CA GLY A 238 6.70 -25.14 60.94
C GLY A 238 6.72 -26.54 61.58
N VAL A 239 6.83 -27.60 60.77
CA VAL A 239 6.96 -28.98 61.27
C VAL A 239 8.29 -29.20 61.99
N GLY A 240 9.39 -28.62 61.50
CA GLY A 240 10.69 -28.66 62.19
C GLY A 240 10.68 -28.02 63.58
N VAL A 241 9.90 -26.94 63.77
CA VAL A 241 9.74 -26.27 65.07
C VAL A 241 8.87 -27.09 66.03
N MET A 242 7.83 -27.78 65.55
CA MET A 242 6.99 -28.62 66.42
C MET A 242 7.64 -29.95 66.84
N VAL A 243 8.50 -30.55 66.01
CA VAL A 243 9.19 -31.81 66.36
C VAL A 243 10.42 -31.55 67.25
N GLY A 244 11.04 -30.36 67.16
CA GLY A 244 12.20 -29.99 67.98
C GLY A 244 11.90 -29.66 69.45
N SER A 245 10.63 -29.45 69.83
CA SER A 245 10.25 -29.09 71.21
C SER A 245 9.95 -30.29 72.12
N ALA A 246 9.79 -31.51 71.56
CA ALA A 246 9.38 -32.69 72.32
C ALA A 246 10.53 -33.65 72.69
N ALA A 247 11.70 -33.53 72.08
CA ALA A 247 12.89 -34.33 72.43
C ALA A 247 14.14 -33.44 72.35
N GLY A 248 14.95 -33.39 73.41
CA GLY A 248 16.09 -32.49 73.58
C GLY A 248 17.18 -32.57 72.51
N GLY A 249 16.91 -32.01 71.33
CA GLY A 249 17.80 -32.03 70.16
C GLY A 249 18.28 -30.63 69.79
N ALA A 250 19.32 -30.14 70.47
CA ALA A 250 20.03 -28.90 70.12
C ALA A 250 20.67 -28.95 68.69
N VAL A 251 20.62 -30.10 68.01
CA VAL A 251 21.22 -30.33 66.69
C VAL A 251 20.20 -30.24 65.53
N VAL A 252 18.90 -30.36 65.79
CA VAL A 252 17.87 -30.44 64.71
C VAL A 252 17.45 -29.06 64.20
N LEU A 253 17.44 -28.06 65.07
CA LEU A 253 17.06 -26.67 64.74
C LEU A 253 17.93 -26.02 63.65
N PRO A 254 19.28 -26.11 63.66
CA PRO A 254 20.10 -25.51 62.60
C PRO A 254 19.93 -26.22 61.25
N VAL A 255 19.65 -27.53 61.24
CA VAL A 255 19.42 -28.29 59.99
C VAL A 255 18.08 -27.88 59.35
N ALA A 256 17.02 -27.72 60.14
CA ALA A 256 15.71 -27.28 59.64
C ALA A 256 15.74 -25.84 59.09
N LEU A 257 16.45 -24.92 59.76
CA LEU A 257 16.66 -23.55 59.27
C LEU A 257 17.51 -23.51 57.99
N GLY A 258 18.55 -24.35 57.91
CA GLY A 258 19.38 -24.48 56.70
C GLY A 258 18.59 -24.95 55.49
N ILE A 259 17.71 -25.95 55.66
CA ILE A 259 16.85 -26.47 54.58
C ILE A 259 15.85 -25.41 54.12
N GLY A 260 15.21 -24.68 55.05
CA GLY A 260 14.29 -23.59 54.71
C GLY A 260 14.96 -22.44 53.94
N ALA A 261 16.18 -22.06 54.32
CA ALA A 261 16.97 -21.07 53.60
C ALA A 261 17.32 -21.52 52.17
N VAL A 262 17.69 -22.79 51.97
CA VAL A 262 17.98 -23.34 50.64
C VAL A 262 16.72 -23.33 49.75
N PHE A 263 15.56 -23.76 50.26
CA PHE A 263 14.32 -23.76 49.46
C PHE A 263 13.85 -22.35 49.09
N SER A 264 14.01 -21.37 49.98
CA SER A 264 13.68 -19.97 49.68
C SER A 264 14.60 -19.37 48.63
N VAL A 265 15.91 -19.63 48.69
CA VAL A 265 16.89 -19.20 47.67
C VAL A 265 16.59 -19.87 46.32
N VAL A 266 16.35 -21.17 46.29
CA VAL A 266 15.96 -21.91 45.07
C VAL A 266 14.65 -21.36 44.50
N GLY A 267 13.67 -21.06 45.35
CA GLY A 267 12.41 -20.43 44.94
C GLY A 267 12.61 -19.06 44.29
N VAL A 268 13.46 -18.21 44.87
CA VAL A 268 13.80 -16.88 44.31
C VAL A 268 14.52 -17.01 42.97
N VAL A 269 15.48 -17.92 42.84
CA VAL A 269 16.23 -18.16 41.59
C VAL A 269 15.32 -18.71 40.49
N VAL A 270 14.41 -19.64 40.82
CA VAL A 270 13.41 -20.16 39.88
C VAL A 270 12.46 -19.05 39.42
N VAL A 271 11.99 -18.19 40.34
CA VAL A 271 11.12 -17.07 39.98
C VAL A 271 11.85 -16.00 39.15
N ALA A 272 13.11 -15.69 39.48
CA ALA A 272 13.92 -14.74 38.74
C ALA A 272 14.26 -15.26 37.32
N SER A 273 14.62 -16.54 37.20
CA SER A 273 14.89 -17.17 35.89
C SER A 273 13.63 -17.28 35.05
N LEU A 274 12.48 -17.65 35.63
CA LEU A 274 11.19 -17.63 34.93
C LEU A 274 10.79 -16.21 34.50
N ARG A 275 10.99 -15.19 35.35
CA ARG A 275 10.73 -13.79 35.00
C ARG A 275 11.64 -13.31 33.87
N SER A 276 12.94 -13.63 33.92
CA SER A 276 13.90 -13.28 32.87
C SER A 276 13.57 -13.98 31.55
N ALA A 277 13.23 -15.27 31.58
CA ALA A 277 12.78 -16.02 30.41
C ALA A 277 11.49 -15.44 29.83
N ASN A 278 10.51 -15.08 30.67
CA ASN A 278 9.26 -14.47 30.20
C ASN A 278 9.47 -13.05 29.67
N LYS A 279 10.37 -12.25 30.28
CA LYS A 279 10.78 -10.94 29.76
C LYS A 279 11.45 -11.05 28.40
N LYS A 280 12.39 -12.00 28.22
CA LYS A 280 13.03 -12.27 26.93
C LYS A 280 12.03 -12.74 25.88
N ARG A 281 11.09 -13.60 26.28
CA ARG A 281 10.00 -14.10 25.43
C ARG A 281 9.05 -12.98 25.02
N LEU A 282 8.61 -12.13 25.95
CA LEU A 282 7.75 -10.97 25.68
C LEU A 282 8.48 -9.88 24.87
N ALA A 283 9.75 -9.63 25.15
CA ALA A 283 10.55 -8.69 24.36
C ALA A 283 10.76 -9.19 22.92
N ARG A 284 10.83 -10.52 22.72
CA ARG A 284 10.98 -11.13 21.40
C ARG A 284 9.65 -11.27 20.64
N TRP A 285 8.56 -11.60 21.33
CA TRP A 285 7.25 -11.88 20.73
C TRP A 285 6.28 -10.70 20.74
N GLY A 286 6.53 -9.73 21.62
CA GLY A 286 5.80 -8.46 21.68
C GLY A 286 6.34 -7.41 20.70
N ARG A 287 7.44 -7.65 20.00
CA ARG A 287 7.82 -6.74 18.91
C ARG A 287 6.99 -7.10 17.69
N SER A 288 6.30 -6.12 17.11
CA SER A 288 5.70 -6.29 15.79
C SER A 288 6.82 -6.52 14.79
N LEU A 289 6.70 -7.56 13.98
CA LEU A 289 7.66 -7.82 12.92
C LEU A 289 7.64 -6.70 11.87
N LEU A 290 6.46 -6.12 11.64
CA LEU A 290 6.19 -5.15 10.60
C LEU A 290 5.43 -3.94 11.17
N LYS A 291 5.55 -2.81 10.49
CA LYS A 291 4.74 -1.61 10.75
C LYS A 291 3.83 -1.38 9.57
N LEU A 292 2.54 -1.15 9.81
CA LEU A 292 1.63 -0.71 8.74
C LEU A 292 2.16 0.59 8.11
N ARG A 293 1.97 0.70 6.81
CA ARG A 293 2.23 1.91 6.05
C ARG A 293 1.39 3.05 6.62
N GLU A 294 2.05 4.15 6.93
CA GLU A 294 1.34 5.36 7.35
C GLU A 294 0.53 5.89 6.17
N ALA A 295 -0.73 6.24 6.44
CA ALA A 295 -1.47 7.03 5.49
C ALA A 295 -0.70 8.36 5.30
N PRO A 296 -0.52 8.85 4.07
CA PRO A 296 0.06 10.17 3.86
C PRO A 296 -0.71 11.19 4.71
N ALA A 297 0.03 12.07 5.41
CA ALA A 297 -0.50 12.92 6.48
C ALA A 297 -1.81 13.63 6.11
N ALA A 298 -2.73 13.63 7.08
CA ALA A 298 -4.14 14.02 7.07
C ALA A 298 -4.70 14.82 5.87
N LEU A 299 -5.63 14.15 5.15
CA LEU A 299 -6.88 14.58 4.49
C LEU A 299 -6.87 15.66 3.39
N PRO A 300 -7.15 15.22 2.14
CA PRO A 300 -8.39 15.59 1.45
C PRO A 300 -9.15 14.40 0.86
N ALA A 301 -9.14 13.24 1.52
CA ALA A 301 -10.17 12.24 1.26
C ALA A 301 -11.58 12.74 1.62
N SER A 302 -11.67 13.78 2.47
CA SER A 302 -12.88 14.54 2.77
C SER A 302 -13.17 15.65 1.76
N ASP A 303 -12.26 15.94 0.82
CA ASP A 303 -12.59 16.91 -0.22
C ASP A 303 -13.70 16.33 -1.09
N PRO A 304 -14.84 17.05 -1.20
CA PRO A 304 -16.02 16.52 -1.86
C PRO A 304 -15.75 16.20 -3.33
N LEU A 305 -14.84 16.90 -4.00
CA LEU A 305 -14.54 16.68 -5.42
C LEU A 305 -13.74 15.39 -5.62
N VAL A 306 -12.73 15.13 -4.78
CA VAL A 306 -11.95 13.88 -4.82
C VAL A 306 -12.86 12.69 -4.50
N ALA A 307 -13.71 12.81 -3.47
CA ALA A 307 -14.64 11.74 -3.07
C ALA A 307 -15.65 11.41 -4.19
N ARG A 308 -16.15 12.43 -4.90
CA ARG A 308 -17.05 12.30 -6.04
C ARG A 308 -16.41 11.55 -7.21
N LEU A 309 -15.21 11.94 -7.62
CA LEU A 309 -14.47 11.25 -8.70
C LEU A 309 -14.07 9.83 -8.30
N ALA A 310 -13.71 9.62 -7.03
CA ALA A 310 -13.43 8.29 -6.48
C ALA A 310 -14.65 7.37 -6.55
N ALA A 311 -15.85 7.89 -6.23
CA ALA A 311 -17.09 7.14 -6.31
C ALA A 311 -17.40 6.69 -7.75
N LEU A 312 -17.11 7.52 -8.77
CA LEU A 312 -17.25 7.13 -10.17
C LEU A 312 -16.35 5.92 -10.51
N LEU A 313 -15.09 5.92 -10.07
CA LEU A 313 -14.14 4.83 -10.33
C LEU A 313 -14.56 3.50 -9.68
N GLN A 314 -15.28 3.54 -8.57
CA GLN A 314 -15.79 2.34 -7.90
C GLN A 314 -16.94 1.67 -8.66
N GLY A 315 -17.62 2.38 -9.56
CA GLY A 315 -18.82 1.93 -10.28
C GLY A 315 -18.56 0.92 -11.41
N GLY A 316 -17.33 0.43 -11.60
CA GLY A 316 -17.02 -0.53 -12.66
C GLY A 316 -17.01 0.08 -14.06
N LEU A 317 -16.38 1.25 -14.23
CA LEU A 317 -16.27 1.93 -15.52
C LEU A 317 -15.51 1.10 -16.55
N SER A 318 -15.83 1.32 -17.84
CA SER A 318 -15.02 0.90 -18.97
C SER A 318 -13.59 1.46 -18.88
N GLU A 319 -12.64 0.82 -19.57
CA GLU A 319 -11.21 1.17 -19.45
C GLU A 319 -10.91 2.61 -19.88
N ASP A 320 -11.49 3.07 -20.99
CA ASP A 320 -11.35 4.43 -21.52
C ASP A 320 -11.88 5.48 -20.52
N LEU A 321 -13.08 5.29 -19.98
CA LEU A 321 -13.65 6.16 -18.94
C LEU A 321 -12.80 6.17 -17.67
N ARG A 322 -12.31 4.99 -17.25
CA ARG A 322 -11.47 4.86 -16.07
C ARG A 322 -10.17 5.65 -16.24
N VAL A 323 -9.52 5.59 -17.40
CA VAL A 323 -8.29 6.34 -17.68
C VAL A 323 -8.55 7.86 -17.59
N LEU A 324 -9.62 8.36 -18.19
CA LEU A 324 -9.95 9.79 -18.15
C LEU A 324 -10.25 10.28 -16.72
N VAL A 325 -11.16 9.59 -16.03
CA VAL A 325 -11.59 9.98 -14.67
C VAL A 325 -10.44 9.84 -13.68
N SER A 326 -9.60 8.82 -13.81
CA SER A 326 -8.47 8.60 -12.91
C SER A 326 -7.39 9.67 -13.03
N ARG A 327 -7.06 10.09 -14.26
CA ARG A 327 -6.13 11.21 -14.49
C ARG A 327 -6.64 12.49 -13.85
N LEU A 328 -7.93 12.79 -14.03
CA LEU A 328 -8.53 13.97 -13.41
C LEU A 328 -8.53 13.87 -11.88
N ALA A 329 -8.90 12.72 -11.32
CA ALA A 329 -8.91 12.50 -9.87
C ALA A 329 -7.53 12.76 -9.26
N LEU A 330 -6.44 12.35 -9.93
CA LEU A 330 -5.08 12.67 -9.51
C LEU A 330 -4.80 14.17 -9.56
N SER A 331 -5.14 14.84 -10.65
CA SER A 331 -4.93 16.28 -10.79
C SER A 331 -5.66 17.07 -9.70
N VAL A 332 -6.93 16.74 -9.45
CA VAL A 332 -7.72 17.36 -8.37
C VAL A 332 -7.07 17.08 -7.01
N GLN A 333 -6.63 15.84 -6.76
CA GLN A 333 -5.94 15.51 -5.51
C GLN A 333 -4.68 16.36 -5.31
N ARG A 334 -3.87 16.57 -6.36
CA ARG A 334 -2.67 17.42 -6.28
C ARG A 334 -2.99 18.86 -5.90
N VAL A 335 -4.05 19.44 -6.44
CA VAL A 335 -4.49 20.79 -6.05
C VAL A 335 -4.89 20.85 -4.59
N VAL A 336 -5.62 19.85 -4.11
CA VAL A 336 -6.04 19.88 -2.71
C VAL A 336 -4.86 19.67 -1.77
N ASP A 337 -3.90 18.83 -2.15
CA ASP A 337 -2.65 18.66 -1.43
C ASP A 337 -1.85 20.00 -1.43
N HIS A 338 -1.74 20.68 -2.58
CA HIS A 338 -1.13 22.01 -2.71
C HIS A 338 -1.81 23.07 -1.83
N ARG A 339 -3.15 23.10 -1.79
CA ARG A 339 -3.93 23.98 -0.92
C ARG A 339 -3.63 23.74 0.57
N ALA A 340 -3.45 22.48 0.97
CA ALA A 340 -3.15 22.13 2.36
C ALA A 340 -1.72 22.54 2.77
N GLU A 341 -0.77 22.49 1.84
CA GLU A 341 0.61 22.95 2.02
C GLU A 341 0.70 24.48 2.05
N GLN A 342 -0.05 25.17 1.19
CA GLN A 342 -0.06 26.63 1.04
C GLN A 342 -1.22 27.29 1.78
N GLN A 343 -1.30 27.10 3.11
CA GLN A 343 -2.40 27.63 3.93
C GLN A 343 -2.59 29.15 3.79
N GLY A 344 -1.52 29.90 3.53
CA GLY A 344 -1.56 31.36 3.32
C GLY A 344 -2.16 31.79 1.98
N ALA A 345 -2.20 30.91 0.97
CA ALA A 345 -2.71 31.19 -0.38
C ALA A 345 -4.01 30.42 -0.69
N ALA A 346 -4.59 29.72 0.29
CA ALA A 346 -5.73 28.83 0.08
C ALA A 346 -6.93 29.52 -0.62
N ALA A 347 -7.23 30.77 -0.26
CA ALA A 347 -8.32 31.53 -0.88
C ALA A 347 -8.07 31.89 -2.35
N GLU A 348 -6.81 32.15 -2.72
CA GLU A 348 -6.43 32.43 -4.12
C GLU A 348 -6.46 31.14 -4.95
N ILE A 349 -5.99 30.02 -4.38
CA ILE A 349 -6.12 28.69 -4.97
C ILE A 349 -7.59 28.36 -5.20
N ASP A 350 -8.46 28.53 -4.19
CA ASP A 350 -9.90 28.27 -4.29
C ASP A 350 -10.57 29.14 -5.36
N LEU A 351 -10.16 30.40 -5.51
CA LEU A 351 -10.64 31.26 -6.59
C LEU A 351 -10.21 30.74 -7.97
N ALA A 352 -8.94 30.33 -8.12
CA ALA A 352 -8.38 29.80 -9.36
C ALA A 352 -9.04 28.48 -9.78
N VAL A 353 -9.49 27.66 -8.82
CA VAL A 353 -10.16 26.38 -9.06
C VAL A 353 -11.68 26.42 -8.89
N SER A 354 -12.28 27.60 -8.81
CA SER A 354 -13.73 27.78 -8.62
C SER A 354 -14.58 27.13 -9.73
N ALA A 355 -14.05 27.00 -10.94
CA ALA A 355 -14.70 26.33 -12.06
C ALA A 355 -14.72 24.78 -11.92
N LEU A 356 -13.93 24.21 -11.02
CA LEU A 356 -13.74 22.77 -10.93
C LEU A 356 -15.00 22.05 -10.45
N GLU A 357 -15.74 22.60 -9.50
CA GLU A 357 -16.97 22.00 -8.99
C GLU A 357 -18.07 21.79 -10.06
N PRO A 358 -18.46 22.82 -10.85
CA PRO A 358 -19.43 22.62 -11.92
C PRO A 358 -18.90 21.72 -13.04
N LEU A 359 -17.60 21.73 -13.31
CA LEU A 359 -17.00 20.81 -14.29
C LEU A 359 -17.06 19.35 -13.82
N VAL A 360 -16.75 19.08 -12.55
CA VAL A 360 -16.88 17.74 -11.95
C VAL A 360 -18.33 17.25 -12.00
N ALA A 361 -19.31 18.12 -11.74
CA ALA A 361 -20.72 17.77 -11.88
C ALA A 361 -21.12 17.39 -13.31
N GLN A 362 -20.62 18.12 -14.31
CA GLN A 362 -20.84 17.77 -15.73
C GLN A 362 -20.17 16.44 -16.09
N ILE A 363 -18.96 16.20 -15.60
CA ILE A 363 -18.21 14.97 -15.82
C ILE A 363 -18.97 13.77 -15.23
N GLU A 364 -19.47 13.87 -14.01
CA GLU A 364 -20.31 12.82 -13.41
C GLU A 364 -21.55 12.50 -14.25
N ALA A 365 -22.26 13.52 -14.71
CA ALA A 365 -23.46 13.33 -15.55
C ALA A 365 -23.11 12.61 -16.86
N ARG A 366 -22.00 12.99 -17.50
CA ARG A 366 -21.54 12.36 -18.74
C ARG A 366 -21.07 10.94 -18.53
N VAL A 367 -20.29 10.67 -17.48
CA VAL A 367 -19.85 9.30 -17.13
C VAL A 367 -21.05 8.39 -16.90
N ARG A 368 -22.08 8.85 -16.19
CA ARG A 368 -23.33 8.10 -16.01
C ARG A 368 -24.05 7.85 -17.33
N ARG A 369 -24.07 8.83 -18.23
CA ARG A 369 -24.67 8.71 -19.57
C ARG A 369 -23.93 7.70 -20.44
N VAL A 370 -22.60 7.76 -20.52
CA VAL A 370 -21.80 6.77 -21.26
C VAL A 370 -21.99 5.37 -20.66
N SER A 371 -21.98 5.25 -19.33
CA SER A 371 -22.23 3.95 -18.66
C SER A 371 -23.64 3.39 -18.93
N HIS A 372 -24.62 4.25 -19.18
CA HIS A 372 -25.96 3.83 -19.61
C HIS A 372 -25.94 3.33 -21.07
N ILE A 373 -25.25 4.05 -21.96
CA ILE A 373 -25.07 3.66 -23.37
C ILE A 373 -24.32 2.33 -23.47
N ASP A 374 -23.25 2.15 -22.69
CA ASP A 374 -22.45 0.92 -22.65
C ASP A 374 -23.28 -0.30 -22.24
N ARG A 375 -24.24 -0.14 -21.30
CA ARG A 375 -25.18 -1.20 -20.94
C ARG A 375 -26.13 -1.53 -22.10
N GLY A 376 -26.64 -0.51 -22.81
CA GLY A 376 -27.47 -0.72 -23.99
C GLY A 376 -26.72 -1.44 -25.12
N LEU A 377 -25.45 -1.08 -25.35
CA LEU A 377 -24.59 -1.78 -26.29
C LEU A 377 -24.32 -3.23 -25.87
N ALA A 378 -24.12 -3.50 -24.57
CA ALA A 378 -23.90 -4.86 -24.06
C ALA A 378 -25.13 -5.78 -24.21
N GLU A 379 -26.34 -5.21 -24.28
CA GLU A 379 -27.58 -5.96 -24.53
C GLU A 379 -27.75 -6.33 -26.03
N LEU A 380 -27.13 -5.57 -26.93
CA LEU A 380 -27.20 -5.76 -28.39
C LEU A 380 -25.91 -6.41 -28.93
N ASP A 381 -25.95 -7.74 -29.15
CA ASP A 381 -24.85 -8.46 -29.80
C ASP A 381 -24.98 -8.35 -31.33
N GLU A 382 -24.17 -7.49 -31.94
CA GLU A 382 -24.09 -7.30 -33.39
C GLU A 382 -23.95 -8.63 -34.14
N GLY A 383 -23.03 -9.49 -33.70
CA GLY A 383 -22.77 -10.78 -34.32
C GLY A 383 -24.00 -11.68 -34.27
N ARG A 384 -24.75 -11.66 -33.17
CA ARG A 384 -26.02 -12.40 -33.03
C ARG A 384 -27.10 -11.84 -33.97
N LEU A 385 -27.24 -10.52 -34.05
CA LEU A 385 -28.22 -9.86 -34.92
C LEU A 385 -27.93 -10.14 -36.40
N VAL A 386 -26.68 -9.96 -36.85
CA VAL A 386 -26.26 -10.22 -38.23
C VAL A 386 -26.45 -11.69 -38.61
N ARG A 387 -26.08 -12.63 -37.73
CA ARG A 387 -26.31 -14.06 -37.97
C ARG A 387 -27.79 -14.41 -38.04
N ALA A 388 -28.62 -13.82 -37.17
CA ALA A 388 -30.06 -14.02 -37.19
C ALA A 388 -30.68 -13.47 -38.50
N LEU A 389 -30.22 -12.30 -38.95
CA LEU A 389 -30.66 -11.69 -40.20
C LEU A 389 -30.29 -12.55 -41.40
N ALA A 390 -29.04 -12.97 -41.51
CA ALA A 390 -28.58 -13.87 -42.57
C ALA A 390 -29.34 -15.21 -42.57
N ALA A 391 -29.65 -15.75 -41.39
CA ALA A 391 -30.42 -16.98 -41.27
C ALA A 391 -31.90 -16.79 -41.68
N SER A 392 -32.49 -15.65 -41.36
CA SER A 392 -33.84 -15.27 -41.80
C SER A 392 -33.91 -15.11 -43.33
N GLU A 393 -32.89 -14.48 -43.92
CA GLU A 393 -32.72 -14.34 -45.37
C GLU A 393 -32.60 -15.69 -46.07
N ALA A 394 -31.74 -16.58 -45.57
CA ALA A 394 -31.53 -17.90 -46.12
C ALA A 394 -32.80 -18.78 -46.07
N ARG A 395 -33.66 -18.58 -45.07
CA ARG A 395 -34.96 -19.27 -44.94
C ARG A 395 -36.07 -18.67 -45.80
N GLY A 396 -35.84 -17.54 -46.46
CA GLY A 396 -36.87 -16.85 -47.23
C GLY A 396 -38.03 -16.32 -46.39
N GLU A 397 -37.78 -15.99 -45.12
CA GLU A 397 -38.80 -15.42 -44.24
C GLU A 397 -39.29 -14.05 -44.75
N PRO A 398 -40.56 -13.68 -44.50
CA PRO A 398 -41.12 -12.43 -44.98
C PRO A 398 -40.40 -11.21 -44.40
N PRO A 399 -40.31 -10.07 -45.12
CA PRO A 399 -39.60 -8.88 -44.65
C PRO A 399 -40.03 -8.37 -43.27
N ALA A 400 -41.31 -8.54 -42.92
CA ALA A 400 -41.86 -8.16 -41.63
C ALA A 400 -41.17 -8.86 -40.44
N SER A 401 -40.65 -10.09 -40.60
CA SER A 401 -39.92 -10.78 -39.52
C SER A 401 -38.48 -10.29 -39.34
N ARG A 402 -37.97 -9.47 -40.26
CA ARG A 402 -36.62 -8.90 -40.22
C ARG A 402 -36.59 -7.48 -39.67
N VAL A 403 -37.74 -6.82 -39.53
CA VAL A 403 -37.86 -5.44 -39.04
C VAL A 403 -37.19 -5.32 -37.66
N ASP A 404 -37.54 -6.18 -36.71
CA ASP A 404 -36.95 -6.15 -35.37
C ASP A 404 -35.41 -6.34 -35.36
N LEU A 405 -34.87 -7.11 -36.31
CA LEU A 405 -33.42 -7.33 -36.43
C LEU A 405 -32.72 -6.10 -37.01
N LEU A 406 -33.31 -5.47 -38.03
CA LEU A 406 -32.80 -4.25 -38.64
C LEU A 406 -32.89 -3.07 -37.65
N ASP A 407 -34.02 -2.92 -36.96
CA ASP A 407 -34.21 -1.92 -35.90
C ASP A 407 -33.17 -2.10 -34.79
N GLY A 408 -32.84 -3.36 -34.43
CA GLY A 408 -31.77 -3.67 -33.48
C GLY A 408 -30.38 -3.21 -33.96
N LEU A 409 -30.06 -3.39 -35.25
CA LEU A 409 -28.79 -2.94 -35.83
C LEU A 409 -28.73 -1.41 -35.96
N ASP A 410 -29.83 -0.77 -36.35
CA ASP A 410 -29.92 0.68 -36.40
C ASP A 410 -29.78 1.27 -35.00
N ARG A 411 -30.42 0.66 -33.99
CA ARG A 411 -30.27 1.07 -32.59
C ARG A 411 -28.84 0.93 -32.08
N LEU A 412 -28.15 -0.15 -32.45
CA LEU A 412 -26.73 -0.34 -32.11
C LEU A 412 -25.89 0.81 -32.68
N ARG A 413 -26.07 1.13 -33.97
CA ARG A 413 -25.37 2.23 -34.63
C ARG A 413 -25.65 3.58 -33.98
N GLU A 414 -26.90 3.86 -33.63
CA GLU A 414 -27.28 5.08 -32.90
C GLU A 414 -26.53 5.19 -31.57
N LEU A 415 -26.52 4.10 -30.78
CA LEU A 415 -25.83 4.06 -29.49
C LEU A 415 -24.32 4.26 -29.63
N GLU A 416 -23.68 3.73 -30.67
CA GLU A 416 -22.26 3.96 -30.95
C GLU A 416 -21.95 5.42 -31.26
N ILE A 417 -22.77 6.06 -32.10
CA ILE A 417 -22.65 7.48 -32.43
C ILE A 417 -22.85 8.34 -31.18
N GLU A 418 -23.89 8.04 -30.39
CA GLU A 418 -24.14 8.71 -29.12
C GLU A 418 -22.97 8.54 -28.13
N ARG A 419 -22.42 7.33 -28.03
CA ARG A 419 -21.27 7.01 -27.18
C ARG A 419 -20.07 7.87 -27.57
N ALA A 420 -19.74 7.91 -28.86
CA ALA A 420 -18.62 8.70 -29.37
C ALA A 420 -18.80 10.19 -29.08
N ALA A 421 -20.00 10.73 -29.33
CA ALA A 421 -20.31 12.14 -29.07
C ALA A 421 -20.26 12.50 -27.57
N GLU A 422 -20.64 11.59 -26.68
CA GLU A 422 -20.54 11.80 -25.23
C GLU A 422 -19.11 11.66 -24.71
N LEU A 423 -18.32 10.74 -25.26
CA LEU A 423 -16.90 10.60 -24.93
C LEU A 423 -16.07 11.83 -25.33
N THR A 424 -16.30 12.39 -26.51
CA THR A 424 -15.64 13.63 -26.94
C THR A 424 -15.94 14.77 -25.97
N ARG A 425 -17.21 14.97 -25.63
CA ARG A 425 -17.63 16.03 -24.69
C ARG A 425 -17.12 15.79 -23.26
N LEU A 426 -16.98 14.53 -22.85
CA LEU A 426 -16.35 14.18 -21.59
C LEU A 426 -14.85 14.52 -21.59
N ALA A 427 -14.14 14.21 -22.66
CA ALA A 427 -12.72 14.53 -22.81
C ALA A 427 -12.48 16.05 -22.74
N GLU A 428 -13.30 16.84 -23.45
CA GLU A 428 -13.26 18.31 -23.40
C GLU A 428 -13.49 18.85 -21.98
N ALA A 429 -14.46 18.30 -21.24
CA ALA A 429 -14.73 18.68 -19.85
C ALA A 429 -13.54 18.34 -18.93
N CYS A 430 -12.93 17.15 -19.11
CA CYS A 430 -11.73 16.75 -18.39
C CYS A 430 -10.54 17.68 -18.69
N ASP A 431 -10.34 18.09 -19.94
CA ASP A 431 -9.27 19.02 -20.33
C ASP A 431 -9.48 20.43 -19.77
N LEU A 432 -10.73 20.91 -19.70
CA LEU A 432 -11.08 22.16 -19.03
C LEU A 432 -10.80 22.08 -17.52
N ALA A 433 -11.20 20.98 -16.88
CA ALA A 433 -10.96 20.75 -15.46
C ALA A 433 -9.45 20.67 -15.15
N ARG A 434 -8.67 20.00 -16.01
CA ARG A 434 -7.21 19.96 -15.88
C ARG A 434 -6.59 21.35 -15.97
N ARG A 435 -7.01 22.19 -16.93
CA ARG A 435 -6.51 23.58 -17.02
C ARG A 435 -6.85 24.41 -15.79
N SER A 436 -8.04 24.23 -15.21
CA SER A 436 -8.41 24.89 -13.95
C SER A 436 -7.52 24.43 -12.80
N VAL A 437 -7.22 23.13 -12.72
CA VAL A 437 -6.25 22.58 -11.77
C VAL A 437 -4.86 23.18 -11.96
N GLU A 438 -4.35 23.24 -13.18
CA GLU A 438 -3.03 23.81 -13.49
C GLU A 438 -2.93 25.28 -13.06
N LEU A 439 -4.01 26.06 -13.21
CA LEU A 439 -4.07 27.44 -12.70
C LEU A 439 -3.97 27.48 -11.17
N GLY A 440 -4.66 26.59 -10.46
CA GLY A 440 -4.57 26.48 -9.01
C GLY A 440 -3.19 26.09 -8.50
N LEU A 441 -2.50 25.17 -9.19
CA LEU A 441 -1.14 24.74 -8.83
C LEU A 441 -0.09 25.84 -9.03
N ARG A 442 -0.31 26.78 -9.98
CA ARG A 442 0.60 27.90 -10.24
C ARG A 442 0.53 29.01 -9.19
N VAL A 443 -0.48 29.01 -8.32
CA VAL A 443 -0.60 29.99 -7.23
C VAL A 443 0.49 29.71 -6.20
N GLN A 444 1.36 30.71 -5.99
CA GLN A 444 2.53 30.64 -5.11
C GLN A 444 3.45 29.44 -5.36
N GLU A 445 3.86 29.28 -6.62
CA GLU A 445 4.94 28.35 -6.96
C GLU A 445 6.29 29.01 -6.59
N PRO A 446 6.99 28.54 -5.53
CA PRO A 446 8.17 29.21 -4.99
C PRO A 446 9.32 29.27 -6.00
N GLU A 447 9.40 28.32 -6.93
CA GLU A 447 10.35 28.34 -8.05
C GLU A 447 10.02 29.45 -9.06
N ALA A 448 8.74 29.62 -9.42
CA ALA A 448 8.31 30.71 -10.30
C ALA A 448 8.42 32.10 -9.64
N GLU A 449 8.29 32.19 -8.31
CA GLU A 449 8.63 33.40 -7.57
C GLU A 449 10.13 33.65 -7.53
N HIS A 450 10.95 32.61 -7.33
CA HIS A 450 12.40 32.72 -7.39
C HIS A 450 12.88 33.18 -8.77
N GLU A 451 12.37 32.58 -9.85
CA GLU A 451 12.67 33.00 -11.23
C GLU A 451 12.22 34.44 -11.50
N ARG A 452 11.06 34.87 -10.99
CA ARG A 452 10.61 36.27 -11.09
C ARG A 452 11.55 37.21 -10.35
N HIS A 453 11.98 36.86 -9.13
CA HIS A 453 12.95 37.66 -8.38
C HIS A 453 14.31 37.71 -9.07
N VAL A 454 14.78 36.60 -9.63
CA VAL A 454 16.03 36.55 -10.41
C VAL A 454 15.91 37.41 -11.66
N ARG A 455 14.80 37.33 -12.40
CA ARG A 455 14.58 38.13 -13.61
C ARG A 455 14.49 39.63 -13.30
N MET A 456 13.81 40.00 -12.22
CA MET A 456 13.76 41.39 -11.74
C MET A 456 15.14 41.88 -11.29
N ALA A 457 15.91 41.05 -10.59
CA ALA A 457 17.28 41.38 -10.18
C ALA A 457 18.21 41.56 -11.39
N LEU A 458 18.09 40.72 -12.42
CA LEU A 458 18.86 40.86 -13.66
C LEU A 458 18.47 42.13 -14.44
N GLN A 459 17.17 42.44 -14.56
CA GLN A 459 16.70 43.67 -15.20
C GLN A 459 17.16 44.93 -14.44
N ALA A 460 17.25 44.88 -13.11
CA ALA A 460 17.75 45.97 -12.28
C ALA A 460 19.27 46.16 -12.36
N LEU A 461 20.02 45.17 -12.89
CA LEU A 461 21.47 45.28 -13.15
C LEU A 461 21.77 45.75 -14.57
N GLU A 462 20.83 45.61 -15.50
CA GLU A 462 20.95 46.00 -16.91
C GLU A 462 20.48 47.45 -17.21
N GLY A 463 19.77 48.08 -16.27
CA GLY A 463 19.38 49.50 -16.31
C GLY A 463 20.14 50.32 -15.28
#